data_AF-A0A6V7HGY8-F1
#
_entry.id   AF-A0A6V7HGY8-F1
#
_cell.length_a   1.000
_cell.length_b   1.000
_cell.length_c   1.000
_cell.angle_alpha   90.00
_cell.angle_beta   90.00
_cell.angle_gamma   90.00
#
_symmetry.space_group_name_H-M   'P 1'
#
loop_
_entity.id
_entity.type
_entity.pdbx_description
1 polymer ?
#
loop_
_entity_poly.entity_id
_entity_poly.type
_entity_poly.pdbx_seq_one_letter_code
_entity_poly.pdbx_strand_id
1 'polypeptide(L)'
;TKRLPDLIMFTVFRMLLMLIHFSCDLFAAFYNYCMILHRKCIEIWYNENLRTETDMLTRAAKRMKNLPRHVVIIFGAKEDTIYDCVRIIGWCITFGIPYISFFDISGFLVQNENLLKYELAKRRPDLVEHISWSKPNAGFTQNGITHSKPKTRISLLCPLDGKQEIVSLTKTLAEAVVTGTIKPEEIDIDLLNEKLNSRGIPDPDMGVIYGRFCSTYGVLPWQTRITEF
;
A
#
# COMPACT_ATOMS: atom_id res chain seq x y z
N THR A 1 60.86 -16.63 -2.17
CA THR A 1 60.35 -17.06 -3.49
C THR A 1 58.86 -17.41 -3.53
N LYS A 2 58.14 -17.64 -2.41
CA LYS A 2 56.69 -17.96 -2.43
C LYS A 2 55.72 -16.77 -2.57
N ARG A 3 56.13 -15.51 -2.32
CA ARG A 3 55.24 -14.33 -2.35
C ARG A 3 54.72 -13.90 -3.73
N LEU A 4 55.48 -14.17 -4.79
CA LEU A 4 55.14 -13.74 -6.15
C LEU A 4 53.93 -14.50 -6.74
N PRO A 5 53.86 -15.85 -6.65
CA PRO A 5 52.70 -16.59 -7.14
C PRO A 5 51.41 -16.28 -6.36
N ASP A 6 51.49 -16.04 -5.04
CA ASP A 6 50.33 -15.67 -4.22
C ASP A 6 49.73 -14.31 -4.63
N LEU A 7 50.58 -13.34 -4.98
CA LEU A 7 50.15 -12.02 -5.47
C LEU A 7 49.50 -12.10 -6.86
N ILE A 8 50.06 -12.94 -7.74
CA ILE A 8 49.50 -13.19 -9.07
C ILE A 8 48.13 -13.87 -8.94
N MET A 9 48.03 -14.90 -8.11
CA MET A 9 46.79 -15.62 -7.84
C MET A 9 45.71 -14.68 -7.26
N PHE A 10 46.06 -13.84 -6.29
CA PHE A 10 45.15 -12.81 -5.75
C PHE A 10 44.68 -11.83 -6.84
N THR A 11 45.58 -11.40 -7.71
CA THR A 11 45.25 -10.48 -8.81
C THR A 11 44.30 -11.13 -9.80
N VAL A 12 44.53 -12.40 -10.16
CA VAL A 12 43.65 -13.17 -11.06
C VAL A 12 42.26 -13.34 -10.46
N PHE A 13 42.15 -13.74 -9.19
CA PHE A 13 40.85 -13.86 -8.51
C PHE A 13 40.11 -12.52 -8.43
N ARG A 14 40.83 -11.41 -8.20
CA ARG A 14 40.23 -10.07 -8.20
C ARG A 14 39.71 -9.68 -9.59
N MET A 15 40.46 -9.97 -10.65
CA MET A 15 40.01 -9.72 -12.03
C MET A 15 38.79 -10.57 -12.39
N LEU A 16 38.78 -11.85 -12.01
CA LEU A 16 37.62 -12.73 -12.19
C LEU A 16 36.39 -12.21 -11.45
N LEU A 17 36.54 -11.80 -10.19
CA LEU A 17 35.44 -11.24 -9.40
C LEU A 17 34.88 -9.96 -10.04
N MET A 18 35.76 -9.06 -10.50
CA MET A 18 35.33 -7.84 -11.20
C MET A 18 34.61 -8.15 -12.51
N LEU A 19 35.07 -9.16 -13.27
CA LEU A 19 34.41 -9.60 -14.49
C LEU A 19 33.03 -10.20 -14.22
N ILE A 20 32.89 -10.99 -13.14
CA ILE A 20 31.61 -11.56 -12.71
C ILE A 20 30.64 -10.42 -12.34
N HIS A 21 31.03 -9.49 -11.48
CA HIS A 21 30.17 -8.34 -11.12
C HIS A 21 29.79 -7.52 -12.35
N PHE A 22 30.75 -7.20 -13.23
CA PHE A 22 30.47 -6.49 -14.47
C PHE A 22 29.46 -7.23 -15.35
N SER A 23 29.59 -8.55 -15.48
CA SER A 23 28.64 -9.37 -16.26
C SER A 23 27.24 -9.42 -15.63
N CYS A 24 27.15 -9.52 -14.30
CA CYS A 24 25.89 -9.47 -13.56
C CYS A 24 25.21 -8.11 -13.69
N ASP A 25 25.98 -7.01 -13.55
CA ASP A 25 25.48 -5.65 -13.69
C ASP A 25 25.02 -5.36 -15.12
N LEU A 26 25.77 -5.83 -16.12
CA LEU A 26 25.39 -5.71 -17.53
C LEU A 26 24.12 -6.51 -17.84
N PHE A 27 24.01 -7.74 -17.33
CA PHE A 27 22.81 -8.56 -17.48
C PHE A 27 21.60 -7.91 -16.79
N ALA A 28 21.76 -7.42 -15.56
CA ALA A 28 20.71 -6.72 -14.84
C ALA A 28 20.29 -5.44 -15.58
N ALA A 29 21.23 -4.67 -16.12
CA ALA A 29 20.95 -3.48 -16.91
C ALA A 29 20.17 -3.83 -18.19
N PHE A 30 20.58 -4.87 -18.91
CA PHE A 30 19.88 -5.34 -20.10
C PHE A 30 18.46 -5.84 -19.77
N TYR A 31 18.32 -6.68 -18.74
CA TYR A 31 17.02 -7.16 -18.27
C TYR A 31 16.09 -6.01 -17.89
N ASN A 32 16.60 -5.03 -17.11
CA ASN A 32 15.85 -3.85 -16.73
C ASN A 32 15.45 -3.01 -17.95
N TYR A 33 16.35 -2.86 -18.93
CA TYR A 33 16.04 -2.16 -20.18
C TYR A 33 14.94 -2.86 -20.98
N CYS A 34 15.02 -4.18 -21.15
CA CYS A 34 13.97 -4.97 -21.78
C CYS A 34 12.63 -4.87 -21.03
N MET A 35 12.65 -4.91 -19.69
CA MET A 35 11.46 -4.71 -18.86
C MET A 35 10.84 -3.32 -19.04
N ILE A 36 11.66 -2.27 -19.13
CA ILE A 36 11.19 -0.89 -19.40
C ILE A 36 10.57 -0.80 -20.79
N LEU A 37 11.22 -1.36 -21.81
CA LEU A 37 10.69 -1.41 -23.17
C LEU A 37 9.35 -2.16 -23.22
N HIS A 38 9.28 -3.33 -22.62
CA HIS A 38 8.06 -4.12 -22.53
C HIS A 38 6.94 -3.35 -21.83
N ARG A 39 7.23 -2.67 -20.71
CA ARG A 39 6.27 -1.80 -20.01
C ARG A 39 5.79 -0.65 -20.90
N LYS A 40 6.67 0.03 -21.62
CA LYS A 40 6.30 1.10 -22.56
C LYS A 40 5.46 0.57 -23.72
N CYS A 41 5.78 -0.60 -24.26
CA CYS A 41 5.00 -1.24 -25.31
C CYS A 41 3.60 -1.63 -24.81
N ILE A 42 3.50 -2.21 -23.61
CA ILE A 42 2.23 -2.48 -22.93
C ILE A 42 1.47 -1.17 -22.73
N GLU A 43 2.10 -0.15 -22.15
CA GLU A 43 1.46 1.14 -21.94
C GLU A 43 0.91 1.70 -23.25
N ILE A 44 1.69 1.77 -24.33
CA ILE A 44 1.21 2.23 -25.65
C ILE A 44 0.05 1.36 -26.16
N TRP A 45 0.10 0.04 -25.98
CA TRP A 45 -0.92 -0.88 -26.49
C TRP A 45 -2.23 -0.86 -25.67
N TYR A 46 -2.16 -0.57 -24.37
CA TYR A 46 -3.30 -0.63 -23.45
C TYR A 46 -3.85 0.75 -23.04
N ASN A 47 -3.07 1.82 -23.15
CA ASN A 47 -3.44 3.17 -22.68
C ASN A 47 -4.64 3.76 -23.43
N GLU A 48 -5.07 3.17 -24.54
CA GLU A 48 -6.24 3.63 -25.28
C GLU A 48 -7.56 2.89 -24.95
N ASN A 49 -7.55 1.77 -24.20
CA ASN A 49 -8.77 0.96 -24.07
C ASN A 49 -9.04 0.39 -22.66
N LEU A 50 -9.76 1.18 -21.85
CA LEU A 50 -10.27 0.84 -20.51
C LEU A 50 -11.02 -0.51 -20.46
N ARG A 51 -11.69 -0.88 -21.56
CA ARG A 51 -12.40 -2.16 -21.68
C ARG A 51 -11.44 -3.35 -21.66
N THR A 52 -10.32 -3.24 -22.38
CA THR A 52 -9.28 -4.28 -22.41
C THR A 52 -8.66 -4.47 -21.03
N GLU A 53 -8.39 -3.37 -20.32
CA GLU A 53 -7.87 -3.41 -18.95
C GLU A 53 -8.84 -4.11 -17.99
N THR A 54 -10.13 -3.77 -18.05
CA THR A 54 -11.17 -4.39 -17.22
C THR A 54 -11.33 -5.89 -17.49
N ASP A 55 -11.28 -6.30 -18.76
CA ASP A 55 -11.35 -7.71 -19.16
C ASP A 55 -10.13 -8.50 -18.64
N MET A 56 -8.94 -7.90 -18.66
CA MET A 56 -7.73 -8.53 -18.13
C MET A 56 -7.77 -8.71 -16.62
N LEU A 57 -8.18 -7.67 -15.90
CA LEU A 57 -8.34 -7.73 -14.44
C LEU A 57 -9.37 -8.79 -14.05
N THR A 58 -10.49 -8.86 -14.77
CA THR A 58 -11.53 -9.88 -14.54
C THR A 58 -11.00 -11.30 -14.78
N ARG A 59 -10.17 -11.51 -15.82
CA ARG A 59 -9.53 -12.82 -16.06
C ARG A 59 -8.49 -13.16 -14.99
N ALA A 60 -7.71 -12.17 -14.55
CA ALA A 60 -6.73 -12.35 -13.48
C ALA A 60 -7.42 -12.69 -12.16
N ALA A 61 -8.51 -11.99 -11.82
CA ALA A 61 -9.33 -12.23 -10.64
C ALA A 61 -9.81 -13.68 -10.58
N LYS A 62 -10.31 -14.21 -11.70
CA LYS A 62 -10.79 -15.60 -11.80
C LYS A 62 -9.69 -16.66 -11.61
N ARG A 63 -8.42 -16.30 -11.82
CA ARG A 63 -7.28 -17.21 -11.67
C ARG A 63 -6.67 -17.17 -10.27
N MET A 64 -6.94 -16.14 -9.49
CA MET A 64 -6.41 -16.01 -8.14
C MET A 64 -7.22 -16.87 -7.17
N LYS A 65 -6.51 -17.62 -6.30
CA LYS A 65 -7.15 -18.48 -5.30
C LYS A 65 -7.76 -17.67 -4.15
N ASN A 66 -7.02 -16.65 -3.70
CA ASN A 66 -7.41 -15.76 -2.60
C ASN A 66 -7.16 -14.32 -3.02
N LEU A 67 -7.99 -13.41 -2.52
CA LEU A 67 -7.85 -11.96 -2.70
C LEU A 67 -7.71 -11.31 -1.32
N PRO A 68 -6.87 -10.27 -1.19
CA PRO A 68 -6.79 -9.51 0.06
C PRO A 68 -8.10 -8.78 0.31
N ARG A 69 -8.55 -8.75 1.57
CA ARG A 69 -9.69 -7.95 2.02
C ARG A 69 -9.30 -6.48 2.10
N HIS A 70 -8.08 -6.19 2.56
CA HIS A 70 -7.58 -4.83 2.68
C HIS A 70 -6.21 -4.69 2.03
N VAL A 71 -6.11 -3.76 1.08
CA VAL A 71 -4.85 -3.37 0.43
C VAL A 71 -4.43 -1.98 0.89
N VAL A 72 -3.18 -1.84 1.32
CA VAL A 72 -2.55 -0.55 1.60
C VAL A 72 -1.53 -0.20 0.52
N ILE A 73 -1.71 0.95 -0.13
CA ILE A 73 -0.80 1.48 -1.15
C ILE A 73 0.07 2.55 -0.50
N ILE A 74 1.38 2.39 -0.58
CA ILE A 74 2.36 3.25 0.10
C ILE A 74 3.11 4.03 -0.96
N PHE A 75 2.79 5.31 -1.09
CA PHE A 75 3.56 6.24 -1.90
C PHE A 75 4.73 6.77 -1.07
N GLY A 76 5.96 6.55 -1.58
CA GLY A 76 7.15 7.20 -1.02
C GLY A 76 7.16 8.71 -1.30
N ALA A 77 8.33 9.28 -1.58
CA ALA A 77 8.47 10.69 -1.97
C ALA A 77 8.02 10.97 -3.42
N LYS A 78 6.79 10.57 -3.78
CA LYS A 78 6.19 10.81 -5.09
C LYS A 78 5.19 11.96 -4.99
N GLU A 79 5.34 12.91 -5.90
CA GLU A 79 4.38 14.00 -6.09
C GLU A 79 3.31 13.60 -7.12
N ASP A 80 2.14 14.23 -7.05
CA ASP A 80 1.00 14.04 -7.97
C ASP A 80 0.53 12.58 -8.14
N THR A 81 0.09 11.97 -7.04
CA THR A 81 -0.39 10.58 -7.00
C THR A 81 -1.89 10.43 -7.26
N ILE A 82 -2.62 11.53 -7.53
CA ILE A 82 -4.08 11.55 -7.67
C ILE A 82 -4.55 10.60 -8.79
N TYR A 83 -3.94 10.69 -9.97
CA TYR A 83 -4.35 9.86 -11.11
C TYR A 83 -4.04 8.37 -10.90
N ASP A 84 -2.93 8.06 -10.23
CA ASP A 84 -2.62 6.69 -9.86
C ASP A 84 -3.64 6.15 -8.86
N CYS A 85 -4.05 6.95 -7.87
CA CYS A 85 -5.11 6.56 -6.95
C CYS A 85 -6.41 6.25 -7.69
N VAL A 86 -6.86 7.12 -8.61
CA VAL A 86 -8.07 6.89 -9.42
C VAL A 86 -8.00 5.57 -10.17
N ARG A 87 -6.84 5.27 -10.79
CA ARG A 87 -6.64 4.03 -11.55
C ARG A 87 -6.64 2.81 -10.64
N ILE A 88 -5.90 2.85 -9.53
CA ILE A 88 -5.81 1.76 -8.55
C ILE A 88 -7.18 1.49 -7.90
N ILE A 89 -7.95 2.53 -7.56
CA ILE A 89 -9.33 2.38 -7.08
C ILE A 89 -10.17 1.57 -8.07
N GLY A 90 -10.07 1.90 -9.37
CA GLY A 90 -10.74 1.15 -10.43
C GLY A 90 -10.34 -0.32 -10.47
N TRP A 91 -9.06 -0.63 -10.31
CA TRP A 91 -8.56 -2.01 -10.25
C TRP A 91 -9.12 -2.76 -9.05
N CYS A 92 -9.00 -2.19 -7.86
CA CYS A 92 -9.44 -2.82 -6.63
C CYS A 92 -10.96 -3.08 -6.63
N ILE A 93 -11.77 -2.13 -7.12
CA ILE A 93 -13.23 -2.35 -7.28
C ILE A 93 -13.50 -3.47 -8.28
N THR A 94 -12.76 -3.52 -9.40
CA THR A 94 -12.89 -4.60 -10.40
C THR A 94 -12.55 -5.97 -9.81
N PHE A 95 -11.56 -6.02 -8.91
CA PHE A 95 -11.21 -7.24 -8.16
C PHE A 95 -12.19 -7.57 -7.03
N GLY A 96 -13.10 -6.66 -6.66
CA GLY A 96 -13.99 -6.84 -5.52
C GLY A 96 -13.28 -6.69 -4.17
N ILE A 97 -12.18 -5.93 -4.11
CA ILE A 97 -11.45 -5.66 -2.86
C ILE A 97 -12.26 -4.66 -2.02
N PRO A 98 -12.64 -5.02 -0.77
CA PRO A 98 -13.56 -4.21 0.02
C PRO A 98 -12.90 -3.02 0.72
N TYR A 99 -11.60 -3.05 1.02
CA TYR A 99 -10.91 -1.94 1.69
C TYR A 99 -9.64 -1.54 0.96
N ILE A 100 -9.45 -0.24 0.77
CA ILE A 100 -8.25 0.35 0.18
C ILE A 100 -7.78 1.49 1.07
N SER A 101 -6.51 1.46 1.46
CA SER A 101 -5.86 2.58 2.13
C SER A 101 -4.74 3.14 1.25
N PHE A 102 -4.67 4.46 1.11
CA PHE A 102 -3.55 5.13 0.47
C PHE A 102 -2.76 5.89 1.53
N PHE A 103 -1.45 5.68 1.57
CA PHE A 103 -0.54 6.37 2.48
C PHE A 103 0.50 7.14 1.65
N ASP A 104 0.78 8.37 2.06
CA ASP A 104 1.92 9.12 1.55
C ASP A 104 2.64 9.85 2.69
N ILE A 105 3.96 10.00 2.56
CA ILE A 105 4.80 10.56 3.62
C ILE A 105 4.63 12.06 3.82
N SER A 106 4.12 12.79 2.82
CA SER A 106 3.95 14.25 2.89
C SER A 106 2.58 14.66 3.43
N GLY A 107 1.63 13.72 3.52
CA GLY A 107 0.22 13.98 3.81
C GLY A 107 -0.52 14.64 2.65
N PHE A 108 0.03 14.59 1.42
CA PHE A 108 -0.53 15.23 0.24
C PHE A 108 -1.93 14.73 -0.09
N LEU A 109 -2.19 13.41 -0.01
CA LEU A 109 -3.49 12.85 -0.34
C LEU A 109 -4.56 13.29 0.65
N VAL A 110 -4.24 13.30 1.95
CA VAL A 110 -5.13 13.79 3.00
C VAL A 110 -5.47 15.27 2.76
N GLN A 111 -4.49 16.10 2.42
CA GLN A 111 -4.71 17.52 2.12
C GLN A 111 -5.53 17.75 0.84
N ASN A 112 -5.45 16.83 -0.13
CA ASN A 112 -6.07 16.94 -1.45
C ASN A 112 -7.23 15.94 -1.65
N GLU A 113 -7.89 15.49 -0.59
CA GLU A 113 -8.99 14.51 -0.65
C GLU A 113 -10.11 14.96 -1.60
N ASN A 114 -10.48 16.25 -1.56
CA ASN A 114 -11.53 16.80 -2.42
C ASN A 114 -11.13 16.77 -3.91
N LEU A 115 -9.86 17.02 -4.20
CA LEU A 115 -9.33 16.92 -5.57
C LEU A 115 -9.38 15.46 -6.05
N LEU A 116 -8.97 14.50 -5.21
CA LEU A 116 -9.08 13.08 -5.54
C LEU A 116 -10.52 12.67 -5.85
N LYS A 117 -11.48 13.07 -4.99
CA LYS A 117 -12.91 12.82 -5.21
C LYS A 117 -13.42 13.43 -6.51
N TYR A 118 -13.02 14.67 -6.80
CA TYR A 118 -13.39 15.37 -8.03
C TYR A 118 -12.84 14.64 -9.26
N GLU A 119 -11.55 14.32 -9.29
CA GLU A 119 -10.90 13.66 -10.44
C GLU A 119 -11.42 12.24 -10.66
N LEU A 120 -11.75 11.53 -9.57
CA LEU A 120 -12.42 10.23 -9.63
C LEU A 120 -13.81 10.35 -10.25
N ALA A 121 -14.66 11.26 -9.75
CA ALA A 121 -16.01 11.45 -10.29
C ALA A 121 -16.01 11.90 -11.75
N LYS A 122 -15.02 12.72 -12.13
CA LYS A 122 -14.85 13.22 -13.50
C LYS A 122 -14.43 12.12 -14.47
N ARG A 123 -13.46 11.27 -14.11
CA ARG A 123 -12.92 10.23 -15.01
C ARG A 123 -13.64 8.90 -14.94
N ARG A 124 -14.17 8.55 -13.78
CA ARG A 124 -14.78 7.25 -13.47
C ARG A 124 -16.10 7.45 -12.72
N PRO A 125 -17.09 8.13 -13.34
CA PRO A 125 -18.41 8.33 -12.71
C PRO A 125 -19.10 7.00 -12.39
N ASP A 126 -18.79 5.94 -13.14
CA ASP A 126 -19.25 4.56 -12.93
C ASP A 126 -18.84 3.95 -11.58
N LEU A 127 -17.74 4.43 -10.98
CA LEU A 127 -17.21 3.91 -9.73
C LEU A 127 -17.77 4.62 -8.50
N VAL A 128 -18.33 5.83 -8.65
CA VAL A 128 -18.72 6.68 -7.51
C VAL A 128 -19.74 6.01 -6.61
N GLU A 129 -20.71 5.28 -7.18
CA GLU A 129 -21.74 4.58 -6.42
C GLU A 129 -21.20 3.36 -5.64
N HIS A 130 -20.05 2.83 -6.06
CA HIS A 130 -19.40 1.67 -5.47
C HIS A 130 -18.39 2.04 -4.37
N ILE A 131 -18.26 3.32 -4.03
CA ILE A 131 -17.24 3.81 -3.09
C ILE A 131 -17.88 4.37 -1.82
N SER A 132 -17.24 4.08 -0.70
CA SER A 132 -17.49 4.72 0.58
C SER A 132 -16.22 5.40 1.06
N TRP A 133 -16.25 6.72 1.23
CA TRP A 133 -15.15 7.45 1.85
C TRP A 133 -15.28 7.35 3.36
N SER A 134 -14.23 6.84 4.02
CA SER A 134 -14.24 6.69 5.47
C SER A 134 -14.34 8.04 6.17
N LYS A 135 -15.31 8.20 7.07
CA LYS A 135 -15.22 9.15 8.19
C LYS A 135 -14.92 8.37 9.46
N PRO A 136 -14.08 8.88 10.38
CA PRO A 136 -13.70 8.16 11.60
C PRO A 136 -14.86 7.84 12.56
N ASN A 137 -16.03 8.49 12.46
CA ASN A 137 -17.09 8.40 13.48
C ASN A 137 -18.42 7.77 13.03
N ALA A 138 -18.51 7.15 11.85
CA ALA A 138 -19.74 6.47 11.45
C ALA A 138 -19.65 4.98 11.79
N GLY A 139 -20.13 4.61 12.98
CA GLY A 139 -20.34 3.22 13.35
C GLY A 139 -21.16 2.51 12.28
N PHE A 140 -20.54 1.57 11.57
CA PHE A 140 -21.22 0.74 10.59
C PHE A 140 -21.84 -0.46 11.32
N THR A 141 -23.03 -0.28 11.88
CA THR A 141 -23.90 -1.40 12.26
C THR A 141 -24.69 -1.82 11.02
N GLN A 142 -24.14 -2.72 10.20
CA GLN A 142 -24.94 -3.38 9.18
C GLN A 142 -25.77 -4.51 9.79
N ASN A 143 -26.84 -4.13 10.49
CA ASN A 143 -27.97 -5.01 10.72
C ASN A 143 -29.03 -4.67 9.66
N GLY A 144 -29.06 -5.41 8.55
CA GLY A 144 -30.12 -5.29 7.56
C GLY A 144 -29.70 -5.76 6.18
N ILE A 145 -30.35 -6.81 5.69
CA ILE A 145 -30.34 -7.22 4.29
C ILE A 145 -30.80 -6.02 3.46
N THR A 146 -29.84 -5.28 2.92
CA THR A 146 -30.07 -4.27 1.90
C THR A 146 -29.40 -4.81 0.65
N HIS A 147 -30.18 -4.99 -0.42
CA HIS A 147 -29.74 -5.39 -1.75
C HIS A 147 -28.78 -4.38 -2.42
N SER A 148 -28.04 -3.57 -1.64
CA SER A 148 -27.06 -2.61 -2.13
C SER A 148 -25.76 -3.34 -2.46
N LYS A 149 -25.22 -3.11 -3.66
CA LYS A 149 -23.91 -3.65 -4.06
C LYS A 149 -22.85 -3.31 -2.99
N PRO A 150 -21.92 -4.23 -2.67
CA PRO A 150 -20.88 -3.99 -1.69
C PRO A 150 -20.05 -2.76 -2.12
N LYS A 151 -19.91 -1.79 -1.21
CA LYS A 151 -19.11 -0.59 -1.46
C LYS A 151 -17.69 -0.81 -0.98
N THR A 152 -16.72 -0.51 -1.84
CA THR A 152 -15.30 -0.46 -1.46
C THR A 152 -15.06 0.78 -0.61
N ARG A 153 -14.47 0.58 0.56
CA ARG A 153 -14.18 1.64 1.52
C ARG A 153 -12.77 2.16 1.30
N ILE A 154 -12.65 3.48 1.11
CA ILE A 154 -11.37 4.16 0.88
C ILE A 154 -10.97 4.91 2.14
N SER A 155 -9.69 4.81 2.50
CA SER A 155 -9.04 5.55 3.58
C SER A 155 -7.79 6.26 3.07
N LEU A 156 -7.61 7.52 3.46
CA LEU A 156 -6.39 8.28 3.19
C LEU A 156 -5.62 8.41 4.50
N LEU A 157 -4.34 8.05 4.46
CA LEU A 157 -3.45 7.96 5.60
C LEU A 157 -2.24 8.87 5.41
N CYS A 158 -1.70 9.34 6.51
CA CYS A 158 -0.51 10.16 6.59
C CYS A 158 0.36 9.70 7.78
N PRO A 159 1.57 10.27 8.00
CA PRO A 159 2.44 9.85 9.10
C PRO A 159 1.82 9.96 10.50
N LEU A 160 0.80 10.82 10.67
CA LEU A 160 0.08 10.98 11.94
C LEU A 160 -0.70 9.70 12.33
N ASP A 161 -1.14 8.92 11.34
CA ASP A 161 -1.87 7.66 11.51
C ASP A 161 -0.94 6.47 11.82
N GLY A 162 0.37 6.71 11.97
CA GLY A 162 1.35 5.68 12.29
C GLY A 162 1.72 5.69 13.77
N LYS A 163 3.01 5.89 14.05
CA LYS A 163 3.54 5.91 15.43
C LYS A 163 2.90 7.00 16.30
N GLN A 164 2.49 8.11 15.71
CA GLN A 164 1.92 9.22 16.47
C GLN A 164 0.54 8.89 17.04
N GLU A 165 -0.28 8.11 16.33
CA GLU A 165 -1.55 7.59 16.83
C GLU A 165 -1.33 6.70 18.07
N ILE A 166 -0.33 5.81 18.03
CA ILE A 166 0.06 4.98 19.19
C ILE A 166 0.47 5.87 20.37
N VAL A 167 1.35 6.85 20.15
CA VAL A 167 1.78 7.77 21.22
C VAL A 167 0.60 8.55 21.80
N SER A 168 -0.32 9.00 20.96
CA SER A 168 -1.53 9.70 21.39
C SER A 168 -2.40 8.80 22.26
N LEU A 169 -2.64 7.57 21.82
CA LEU A 169 -3.43 6.59 22.58
C LEU A 169 -2.76 6.27 23.93
N THR A 170 -1.44 6.05 23.94
CA THR A 170 -0.71 5.78 25.20
C THR A 170 -0.84 6.94 26.19
N LYS A 171 -0.77 8.20 25.72
CA LYS A 171 -1.00 9.37 26.59
C LYS A 171 -2.41 9.39 27.15
N THR A 172 -3.43 9.18 26.30
CA THR A 172 -4.83 9.12 26.73
C THR A 172 -5.07 8.00 27.74
N LEU A 173 -4.49 6.81 27.53
CA LEU A 173 -4.57 5.71 28.49
C LEU A 173 -3.87 6.03 29.80
N ALA A 174 -2.70 6.67 29.77
CA ALA A 174 -1.99 7.08 30.97
C ALA A 174 -2.80 8.11 31.79
N GLU A 175 -3.41 9.10 31.13
CA GLU A 175 -4.34 10.04 31.78
C GLU A 175 -5.57 9.34 32.37
N ALA A 176 -6.12 8.36 31.66
CA ALA A 176 -7.24 7.55 32.15
C ALA A 176 -6.86 6.73 33.40
N VAL A 177 -5.61 6.24 33.47
CA VAL A 177 -5.09 5.56 34.67
C VAL A 177 -4.95 6.53 35.84
N VAL A 178 -4.37 7.72 35.61
CA VAL A 178 -4.19 8.74 36.66
C VAL A 178 -5.53 9.21 37.23
N THR A 179 -6.56 9.33 36.39
CA THR A 179 -7.92 9.71 36.81
C THR A 179 -8.71 8.55 37.43
N GLY A 180 -8.16 7.33 37.44
CA GLY A 180 -8.84 6.13 37.95
C GLY A 180 -9.97 5.61 37.05
N THR A 181 -10.03 6.05 35.79
CA THR A 181 -11.04 5.61 34.81
C THR A 181 -10.77 4.19 34.33
N ILE A 182 -9.50 3.80 34.22
CA ILE A 182 -9.05 2.45 33.84
C ILE A 182 -7.93 2.02 34.78
N LYS A 183 -7.85 0.72 35.09
CA LYS A 183 -6.71 0.19 35.86
C LYS A 183 -5.54 -0.19 34.93
N PRO A 184 -4.28 -0.10 35.39
CA PRO A 184 -3.13 -0.52 34.59
C PRO A 184 -3.25 -1.98 34.09
N GLU A 185 -3.84 -2.87 34.89
CA GLU A 185 -4.01 -4.29 34.56
C GLU A 185 -5.08 -4.54 33.49
N GLU A 186 -5.96 -3.57 33.25
CA GLU A 186 -7.00 -3.62 32.20
C GLU A 186 -6.45 -3.19 30.83
N ILE A 187 -5.20 -2.70 30.76
CA ILE A 187 -4.55 -2.34 29.50
C ILE A 187 -3.90 -3.59 28.91
N ASP A 188 -4.65 -4.28 28.05
CA ASP A 188 -4.19 -5.45 27.30
C ASP A 188 -4.11 -5.21 25.78
N ILE A 189 -3.68 -6.24 25.04
CA ILE A 189 -3.56 -6.17 23.57
C ILE A 189 -4.93 -5.98 22.91
N ASP A 190 -6.00 -6.53 23.48
CA ASP A 190 -7.33 -6.46 22.91
C ASP A 190 -7.90 -5.04 22.99
N LEU A 191 -7.72 -4.36 24.13
CA LEU A 191 -8.05 -2.95 24.29
C LEU A 191 -7.26 -2.08 23.31
N LEU A 192 -5.95 -2.29 23.21
CA LEU A 192 -5.13 -1.54 22.26
C LEU A 192 -5.59 -1.77 20.83
N ASN A 193 -5.90 -3.01 20.47
CA ASN A 193 -6.39 -3.36 19.14
C ASN A 193 -7.74 -2.71 18.84
N GLU A 194 -8.67 -2.69 19.80
CA GLU A 194 -9.96 -2.01 19.68
C GLU A 194 -9.78 -0.50 19.45
N LYS A 195 -8.92 0.15 20.25
CA LYS A 195 -8.72 1.61 20.18
C LYS A 195 -7.97 2.03 18.91
N LEU A 196 -6.94 1.29 18.51
CA LEU A 196 -6.16 1.56 17.29
C LEU A 196 -6.93 1.21 16.01
N ASN A 197 -7.92 0.32 16.06
CA ASN A 197 -8.78 -0.02 14.92
C ASN A 197 -10.16 0.65 14.96
N SER A 198 -10.27 1.77 15.68
CA SER A 198 -11.52 2.57 15.81
C SER A 198 -12.14 3.02 14.48
N ARG A 199 -11.37 3.03 13.39
CA ARG A 199 -11.83 3.35 12.03
C ARG A 199 -12.78 2.29 11.46
N GLY A 200 -12.84 1.09 12.03
CA GLY A 200 -13.65 -0.02 11.53
C GLY A 200 -13.15 -0.54 10.17
N ILE A 201 -11.86 -0.44 9.92
CA ILE A 201 -11.16 -0.99 8.76
C ILE A 201 -10.33 -2.17 9.30
N PRO A 202 -10.40 -3.37 8.69
CA PRO A 202 -9.58 -4.49 9.13
C PRO A 202 -8.09 -4.24 8.86
N ASP A 203 -7.22 -4.96 9.55
CA ASP A 203 -5.77 -4.92 9.29
C ASP A 203 -5.48 -5.21 7.78
N PRO A 204 -4.48 -4.55 7.17
CA PRO A 204 -4.12 -4.82 5.78
C PRO A 204 -3.60 -6.25 5.58
N ASP A 205 -4.15 -6.97 4.60
CA ASP A 205 -3.60 -8.28 4.20
C ASP A 205 -2.41 -8.11 3.25
N MET A 206 -2.44 -7.07 2.41
CA MET A 206 -1.41 -6.80 1.40
C MET A 206 -1.00 -5.33 1.40
N GLY A 207 0.30 -5.07 1.36
CA GLY A 207 0.91 -3.77 1.18
C GLY A 207 1.62 -3.67 -0.17
N VAL A 208 1.45 -2.55 -0.87
CA VAL A 208 2.14 -2.29 -2.13
C VAL A 208 2.98 -1.04 -1.97
N ILE A 209 4.31 -1.20 -2.00
CA ILE A 209 5.25 -0.09 -1.86
C ILE A 209 5.53 0.49 -3.24
N TYR A 210 5.02 1.70 -3.48
CA TYR A 210 5.30 2.49 -4.68
C TYR A 210 6.40 3.50 -4.39
N GLY A 211 7.64 3.16 -4.73
CA GLY A 211 8.78 4.05 -4.52
C GLY A 211 10.11 3.44 -4.98
N ARG A 212 11.17 4.26 -4.94
CA ARG A 212 12.54 3.80 -5.22
C ARG A 212 13.13 2.94 -4.10
N PHE A 213 12.60 3.10 -2.88
CA PHE A 213 13.08 2.40 -1.71
C PHE A 213 11.99 1.44 -1.22
N CYS A 214 12.38 0.21 -0.93
CA CYS A 214 11.52 -0.79 -0.30
C CYS A 214 11.42 -0.47 1.20
N SER A 215 10.57 0.49 1.54
CA SER A 215 10.32 0.93 2.92
C SER A 215 8.83 1.18 3.12
N THR A 216 8.30 0.79 4.27
CA THR A 216 6.90 1.05 4.66
C THR A 216 6.68 2.48 5.15
N TYR A 217 7.77 3.25 5.36
CA TYR A 217 7.75 4.61 5.88
C TYR A 217 6.94 4.79 7.19
N GLY A 218 6.78 3.72 7.96
CA GLY A 218 6.07 3.73 9.23
C GLY A 218 4.55 3.78 9.13
N VAL A 219 3.96 3.39 7.99
CA VAL A 219 2.51 3.22 7.85
C VAL A 219 1.99 2.15 8.82
N LEU A 220 0.92 2.47 9.56
CA LEU A 220 0.12 1.53 10.37
C LEU A 220 0.96 0.42 11.07
N PRO A 221 1.95 0.77 11.92
CA PRO A 221 2.91 -0.20 12.43
C PRO A 221 2.28 -1.27 13.34
N TRP A 222 1.12 -0.99 13.93
CA TRP A 222 0.35 -1.97 14.71
C TRP A 222 -0.39 -2.95 13.80
N GLN A 223 -1.12 -2.42 12.81
CA GLN A 223 -2.00 -3.18 11.93
C GLN A 223 -1.22 -3.99 10.88
N THR A 224 0.00 -3.58 10.53
CA THR A 224 0.79 -4.24 9.47
C THR A 224 1.59 -5.47 9.92
N ARG A 225 1.34 -5.97 11.13
CA ARG A 225 2.09 -7.08 11.76
C ARG A 225 2.09 -8.40 10.97
N ILE A 226 1.08 -8.63 10.14
CA ILE A 226 0.90 -9.84 9.31
C ILE A 226 0.69 -9.51 7.82
N THR A 227 0.94 -8.27 7.41
CA THR A 227 0.76 -7.83 6.04
C THR A 227 1.86 -8.38 5.13
N GLU A 228 1.48 -8.87 3.95
CA GLU A 228 2.41 -9.25 2.88
C GLU A 228 2.84 -8.01 2.08
N PHE A 229 4.14 -7.81 1.85
CA PHE A 229 4.72 -6.65 1.13
C PHE A 229 5.50 -7.07 -0.11
#